data_AF-A0A388L6E1-F1
#
_entry.id   AF-A0A388L6E1-F1
#
_cell.length_a   1.000
_cell.length_b   1.000
_cell.length_c   1.000
_cell.angle_alpha   90.00
_cell.angle_beta   90.00
_cell.angle_gamma   90.00
#
_symmetry.space_group_name_H-M   'P 1'
#
loop_
_entity.id
_entity.type
_entity.pdbx_description
1 polymer ?
#
loop_
_entity_poly.entity_id
_entity_poly.type
_entity_poly.pdbx_seq_one_letter_code
_entity_poly.pdbx_strand_id
1 'polypeptide(L)'
;MLRTMDPVPGEWYVTKHVGEDDKCIVQIVQDLVEDLWLAQQWEKNEVPGKLPRLQSPTEVSIVSQQPLRLIRVFSVSQPLHAPVHCLLMDGKPLSDLRIDPMGHSWRLPGGRRILLSQYTSKLGRQIIAKDPELPDVAARKLNRLIQTQPPLGPREMRQLWDQLKVLPSQKFAALSWLLSHTAIPCAIWLFEKGMDICTKCLRCGVHEEETLEHLFWSCPASRRLWIWWGNHWARFVGDLLTWEEKWALHGKLPPSWFKHIGKGRERRDVACTISFSTAFPPRRGRVRLQANSSRSGEVGGCYLLPSPEQLICCWARGDRSKVRRKAKTKRISRRVSQSLSMMAAMVVLLLLGLLQLAVPGLAQSPPSGSVQIQSVTYAGFGCLPGSAEVLFSDDGTAFTVKFGNFTAFSPGRPADRKRNCRVGVNMIYPAGFVYTLETVTFTGYAEFEEGVKGSVETGYFFSDIPGTVTTLREVGPPLDGNFEFTEGFLTFVYPPCGSESVTLNINSVATVVSPAPPMNNKVGLITIDQQDFRLRWTQC
;
A
#
# COMPACT_ATOMS: atom_id res chain seq x y z
N MET A 1 8.29 23.70 -14.20
CA MET A 1 7.84 24.05 -15.57
C MET A 1 8.38 22.98 -16.49
N LEU A 2 7.56 21.97 -16.83
CA LEU A 2 7.92 20.97 -17.82
C LEU A 2 7.31 21.45 -19.14
N ARG A 3 8.16 21.85 -20.10
CA ARG A 3 7.72 21.98 -21.49
C ARG A 3 7.08 20.64 -21.88
N THR A 4 5.88 20.68 -22.46
CA THR A 4 5.32 19.55 -23.20
C THR A 4 6.43 19.00 -24.09
N MET A 5 6.79 17.71 -23.93
CA MET A 5 7.90 17.10 -24.65
C MET A 5 7.77 17.37 -26.16
N ASP A 6 8.86 17.81 -26.77
CA ASP A 6 8.91 18.04 -28.21
C ASP A 6 8.57 16.74 -28.98
N PRO A 7 7.93 16.84 -30.15
CA PRO A 7 7.64 15.69 -30.98
C PRO A 7 8.91 14.89 -31.32
N VAL A 8 8.78 13.56 -31.41
CA VAL A 8 9.92 12.67 -31.68
C VAL A 8 9.81 12.14 -33.11
N PRO A 9 10.84 12.29 -33.96
CA PRO A 9 10.86 11.70 -35.30
C PRO A 9 10.61 10.18 -35.27
N GLY A 10 9.73 9.71 -36.15
CA GLY A 10 9.29 8.33 -36.25
C GLY A 10 8.08 7.96 -35.39
N GLU A 11 7.73 8.77 -34.39
CA GLU A 11 6.56 8.56 -33.53
C GLU A 11 5.27 9.08 -34.15
N TRP A 12 4.15 8.54 -33.66
CA TRP A 12 2.80 8.79 -34.19
C TRP A 12 1.98 9.60 -33.19
N TYR A 13 1.25 10.59 -33.70
CA TYR A 13 0.44 11.50 -32.89
C TYR A 13 -0.96 11.65 -33.49
N VAL A 14 -1.89 12.03 -32.63
CA VAL A 14 -3.18 12.58 -33.04
C VAL A 14 -3.21 14.07 -32.78
N THR A 15 -3.66 14.83 -33.78
CA THR A 15 -3.87 16.29 -33.69
C THR A 15 -5.32 16.63 -34.05
N LYS A 16 -5.75 17.83 -33.68
CA LYS A 16 -7.05 18.41 -34.07
C LYS A 16 -6.78 19.71 -34.82
N HIS A 17 -7.35 19.85 -36.02
CA HIS A 17 -7.37 21.14 -36.70
C HIS A 17 -8.34 22.09 -35.99
N VAL A 18 -7.95 23.37 -35.90
CA VAL A 18 -8.80 24.42 -35.30
C VAL A 18 -10.01 24.62 -36.21
N GLY A 19 -11.18 24.13 -35.80
CA GLY A 19 -12.44 24.29 -36.54
C GLY A 19 -13.03 23.00 -37.13
N GLU A 20 -12.33 21.86 -37.04
CA GLU A 20 -12.83 20.54 -37.46
C GLU A 20 -12.93 19.59 -36.27
N ASP A 21 -14.00 18.79 -36.24
CA ASP A 21 -14.20 17.73 -35.23
C ASP A 21 -13.35 16.48 -35.49
N ASP A 22 -12.78 16.36 -36.69
CA ASP A 22 -12.03 15.20 -37.11
C ASP A 22 -10.60 15.17 -36.57
N LYS A 23 -10.21 13.99 -36.11
CA LYS A 23 -8.89 13.71 -35.56
C LYS A 23 -7.94 13.32 -36.69
N CYS A 24 -6.88 14.08 -36.89
CA CYS A 24 -5.86 13.78 -37.88
C CYS A 24 -4.75 12.93 -37.27
N ILE A 25 -4.36 11.86 -37.96
CA ILE A 25 -3.26 10.98 -37.55
C ILE A 25 -2.01 11.42 -38.29
N VAL A 26 -0.95 11.72 -37.56
CA VAL A 26 0.30 12.22 -38.12
C VAL A 26 1.48 11.41 -37.63
N GLN A 27 2.45 11.16 -38.51
CA GLN A 27 3.76 10.63 -38.16
C GLN A 27 4.79 11.73 -38.33
N ILE A 28 5.58 11.99 -37.29
CA ILE A 28 6.67 12.97 -37.40
C ILE A 28 7.80 12.36 -38.22
N VAL A 29 8.24 13.05 -39.27
CA VAL A 29 9.31 12.58 -40.16
C VAL A 29 10.64 13.13 -39.68
N GLN A 30 10.72 14.46 -39.53
CA GLN A 30 11.95 15.14 -39.14
C GLN A 30 11.64 16.50 -38.51
N ASP A 31 12.58 16.97 -37.70
CA ASP A 31 12.64 18.35 -37.23
C ASP A 31 13.16 19.25 -38.37
N LEU A 32 12.56 20.43 -38.56
CA LEU A 32 12.99 21.39 -39.59
C LEU A 32 13.73 22.59 -38.96
N VAL A 33 13.02 23.39 -38.16
CA VAL A 33 13.48 24.65 -37.53
C VAL A 33 12.72 24.80 -36.20
N GLU A 34 13.18 25.65 -35.28
CA GLU A 34 12.51 25.90 -33.99
C GLU A 34 10.98 26.01 -34.15
N ASP A 35 10.26 25.13 -33.43
CA ASP A 35 8.80 25.01 -33.40
C ASP A 35 8.11 24.56 -34.71
N LEU A 36 8.84 24.06 -35.71
CA LEU A 36 8.29 23.57 -36.99
C LEU A 36 8.77 22.16 -37.35
N TRP A 37 7.83 21.24 -37.54
CA TRP A 37 8.08 19.83 -37.80
C TRP A 37 7.53 19.40 -39.16
N LEU A 38 8.29 18.58 -39.90
CA LEU A 38 7.76 17.87 -41.06
C LEU A 38 7.06 16.60 -40.60
N ALA A 39 5.83 16.40 -41.02
CA ALA A 39 5.04 15.22 -40.70
C ALA A 39 4.34 14.67 -41.94
N GLN A 40 3.93 13.41 -41.85
CA GLN A 40 3.02 12.78 -42.81
C GLN A 40 1.66 12.62 -42.14
N GLN A 41 0.61 13.16 -42.74
CA GLN A 41 -0.78 12.94 -42.36
C GLN A 41 -1.31 11.68 -43.04
N TRP A 42 -2.02 10.85 -42.28
CA TRP A 42 -2.52 9.55 -42.73
C TRP A 42 -4.03 9.44 -42.54
N GLU A 43 -4.67 8.79 -43.50
CA GLU A 43 -6.09 8.50 -43.47
C GLU A 43 -6.36 7.11 -42.89
N LYS A 44 -7.43 7.01 -42.11
CA LYS A 44 -7.87 5.76 -41.50
C LYS A 44 -8.83 5.03 -42.44
N ASN A 45 -8.44 3.84 -42.88
CA ASN A 45 -9.31 2.91 -43.59
C ASN A 45 -9.86 1.85 -42.62
N GLU A 46 -11.17 1.90 -42.38
CA GLU A 46 -11.88 0.98 -41.49
C GLU A 46 -12.48 -0.19 -42.26
N VAL A 47 -12.07 -1.41 -41.87
CA VAL A 47 -12.70 -2.65 -42.34
C VAL A 47 -13.28 -3.39 -41.13
N PRO A 48 -14.59 -3.71 -41.11
CA PRO A 48 -15.21 -4.42 -40.00
C PRO A 48 -14.44 -5.69 -39.61
N GLY A 49 -14.11 -5.83 -38.33
CA GLY A 49 -13.41 -7.00 -37.78
C GLY A 49 -11.89 -7.03 -38.01
N LYS A 50 -11.28 -6.00 -38.60
CA LYS A 50 -9.82 -5.85 -38.74
C LYS A 50 -9.34 -4.56 -38.06
N LEU A 51 -8.05 -4.52 -37.71
CA LEU A 51 -7.42 -3.28 -37.24
C LEU A 51 -7.47 -2.21 -38.34
N PRO A 52 -7.83 -0.95 -38.02
CA PRO A 52 -7.85 0.12 -39.00
C PRO A 52 -6.46 0.31 -39.62
N ARG A 53 -6.39 0.40 -40.94
CA ARG A 53 -5.13 0.60 -41.67
C ARG A 53 -4.94 2.07 -41.97
N LEU A 54 -3.71 2.55 -41.86
CA LEU A 54 -3.34 3.89 -42.26
C LEU A 54 -2.88 3.86 -43.72
N GLN A 55 -3.45 4.74 -44.53
CA GLN A 55 -3.22 4.83 -45.97
C GLN A 55 -3.06 6.30 -46.40
N SER A 56 -2.63 6.50 -47.65
CA SER A 56 -2.58 7.81 -48.31
C SER A 56 -1.77 8.88 -47.55
N PRO A 57 -0.47 8.65 -47.27
CA PRO A 57 0.34 9.63 -46.57
C PRO A 57 0.47 10.92 -47.39
N THR A 58 0.15 12.05 -46.77
CA THR A 58 0.34 13.39 -47.36
C THR A 58 1.29 14.19 -46.48
N GLU A 59 2.29 14.83 -47.08
CA GLU A 59 3.25 15.66 -46.34
C GLU A 59 2.58 16.94 -45.83
N VAL A 60 2.79 17.24 -44.55
CA VAL A 60 2.25 18.40 -43.86
C VAL A 60 3.30 18.98 -42.90
N SER A 61 3.23 20.29 -42.68
CA SER A 61 4.06 20.97 -41.67
C SER A 61 3.24 21.22 -40.40
N ILE A 62 3.78 20.85 -39.24
CA ILE A 62 3.12 21.00 -37.94
C ILE A 62 3.89 22.02 -37.09
N VAL A 63 3.17 23.00 -36.55
CA VAL A 63 3.71 24.02 -35.64
C VAL A 63 3.54 23.56 -34.19
N SER A 64 4.55 23.75 -33.33
CA SER A 64 4.59 23.28 -31.93
C SER A 64 3.41 23.73 -31.05
N GLN A 65 2.67 24.76 -31.46
CA GLN A 65 1.50 25.24 -30.72
C GLN A 65 0.26 24.33 -30.87
N GLN A 66 0.29 23.35 -31.79
CA GLN A 66 -0.79 22.38 -31.92
C GLN A 66 -0.68 21.28 -30.85
N PRO A 67 -1.77 20.91 -30.16
CA PRO A 67 -1.75 19.89 -29.12
C PRO A 67 -1.58 18.49 -29.72
N LEU A 68 -0.33 18.03 -29.82
CA LEU A 68 0.01 16.68 -30.26
C LEU A 68 -0.13 15.69 -29.10
N ARG A 69 -0.83 14.59 -29.34
CA ARG A 69 -0.96 13.49 -28.36
C ARG A 69 -0.43 12.20 -28.93
N LEU A 70 0.54 11.59 -28.25
CA LEU A 70 1.20 10.36 -28.67
C LEU A 70 0.19 9.19 -28.77
N ILE A 71 0.26 8.42 -29.85
CA ILE A 71 -0.55 7.22 -30.11
C ILE A 71 0.35 6.05 -30.53
N ARG A 72 -0.22 4.85 -30.66
CA ARG A 72 0.54 3.65 -31.09
C ARG A 72 0.05 3.10 -32.42
N VAL A 73 1.00 2.84 -33.32
CA VAL A 73 0.80 2.26 -34.64
C VAL A 73 1.71 1.06 -34.80
N PHE A 74 1.13 -0.06 -35.23
CA PHE A 74 1.87 -1.28 -35.51
C PHE A 74 2.22 -1.37 -36.99
N SER A 75 3.52 -1.35 -37.29
CA SER A 75 4.05 -1.41 -38.65
C SER A 75 4.52 -2.82 -39.00
N VAL A 76 4.05 -3.36 -40.13
CA VAL A 76 4.51 -4.65 -40.68
C VAL A 76 5.31 -4.38 -41.93
N SER A 77 6.63 -4.61 -41.86
CA SER A 77 7.50 -4.56 -43.04
C SER A 77 7.24 -5.76 -43.95
N GLN A 78 7.12 -5.51 -45.24
CA GLN A 78 6.98 -6.54 -46.28
C GLN A 78 8.18 -6.44 -47.24
N PRO A 79 8.76 -7.57 -47.68
CA PRO A 79 10.01 -7.55 -48.46
C PRO A 79 9.91 -6.88 -49.85
N LEU A 80 8.70 -6.67 -50.37
CA LEU A 80 8.46 -6.14 -51.73
C LEU A 80 7.45 -4.97 -51.77
N HIS A 81 6.94 -4.54 -50.61
CA HIS A 81 5.89 -3.51 -50.53
C HIS A 81 6.18 -2.53 -49.39
N ALA A 82 5.57 -1.34 -49.50
CA ALA A 82 5.58 -0.37 -48.43
C ALA A 82 5.06 -0.99 -47.11
N PRO A 83 5.61 -0.60 -45.95
CA PRO A 83 5.18 -1.11 -44.67
C PRO A 83 3.68 -0.84 -44.47
N VAL A 84 2.97 -1.83 -43.94
CA VAL A 84 1.55 -1.67 -43.60
C VAL A 84 1.46 -1.16 -42.18
N HIS A 85 0.86 0.01 -42.03
CA HIS A 85 0.64 0.67 -40.74
C HIS A 85 -0.78 0.39 -40.22
N CYS A 86 -0.89 -0.19 -39.04
CA CYS A 86 -2.17 -0.52 -38.40
C CYS A 86 -2.35 0.31 -37.12
N LEU A 87 -3.45 1.05 -37.02
CA LEU A 87 -3.77 1.87 -35.86
C LEU A 87 -4.17 0.98 -34.67
N LEU A 88 -3.53 1.17 -33.52
CA LEU A 88 -3.87 0.46 -32.30
C LEU A 88 -4.85 1.26 -31.44
N MET A 89 -5.74 0.55 -30.75
CA MET A 89 -6.69 1.13 -29.79
C MET A 89 -7.50 2.31 -30.36
N ASP A 90 -7.76 2.28 -31.66
CA ASP A 90 -8.51 3.32 -32.38
C ASP A 90 -7.88 4.72 -32.31
N GLY A 91 -6.55 4.80 -32.15
CA GLY A 91 -5.85 6.08 -32.06
C GLY A 91 -6.08 6.81 -30.74
N LYS A 92 -6.45 6.08 -29.68
CA LYS A 92 -6.51 6.65 -28.33
C LYS A 92 -5.12 7.13 -27.87
N PRO A 93 -5.00 8.34 -27.32
CA PRO A 93 -3.76 8.84 -26.75
C PRO A 93 -3.18 7.89 -25.69
N LEU A 94 -1.86 7.75 -25.67
CA LEU A 94 -1.16 6.91 -24.71
C LEU A 94 -1.41 7.36 -23.26
N SER A 95 -1.60 8.68 -23.03
CA SER A 95 -1.98 9.25 -21.74
C SER A 95 -3.30 8.71 -21.20
N ASP A 96 -4.19 8.24 -22.08
CA ASP A 96 -5.53 7.78 -21.74
C ASP A 96 -5.57 6.25 -21.58
N LEU A 97 -4.46 5.56 -21.88
CA LEU A 97 -4.33 4.11 -21.80
C LEU A 97 -3.64 3.71 -20.49
N ARG A 98 -4.17 2.67 -19.83
CA ARG A 98 -3.54 2.11 -18.62
C ARG A 98 -2.27 1.32 -18.91
N ILE A 99 -2.11 0.84 -20.14
CA ILE A 99 -1.00 -0.02 -20.58
C ILE A 99 -0.61 0.42 -21.99
N ASP A 100 0.69 0.56 -22.25
CA ASP A 100 1.19 0.74 -23.61
C ASP A 100 1.02 -0.57 -24.41
N PRO A 101 0.19 -0.60 -25.48
CA PRO A 101 -0.06 -1.80 -26.25
C PRO A 101 1.18 -2.34 -26.99
N MET A 102 2.23 -1.53 -27.16
CA MET A 102 3.52 -1.95 -27.74
C MET A 102 4.62 -2.15 -26.69
N GLY A 103 4.37 -1.75 -25.43
CA GLY A 103 5.32 -1.90 -24.32
C GLY A 103 5.55 -3.35 -23.89
N HIS A 104 4.62 -4.26 -24.18
CA HIS A 104 4.70 -5.67 -23.79
C HIS A 104 4.54 -6.64 -24.97
N SER A 105 5.24 -7.77 -24.87
CA SER A 105 5.24 -8.81 -25.89
C SER A 105 5.61 -10.18 -25.34
N TRP A 106 5.10 -11.23 -25.97
CA TRP A 106 5.56 -12.61 -25.75
C TRP A 106 6.66 -12.98 -26.74
N ARG A 107 7.62 -13.78 -26.29
CA ARG A 107 8.62 -14.41 -27.16
C ARG A 107 8.25 -15.88 -27.31
N LEU A 108 8.01 -16.31 -28.55
CA LEU A 108 7.77 -17.71 -28.88
C LEU A 108 9.08 -18.47 -29.12
N PRO A 109 9.05 -19.82 -29.05
CA PRO A 109 10.13 -20.66 -29.54
C PRO A 109 10.52 -20.26 -30.97
N GLY A 110 11.81 -20.07 -31.25
CA GLY A 110 12.31 -19.56 -32.52
C GLY A 110 12.46 -18.02 -32.59
N GLY A 111 12.33 -17.31 -31.46
CA GLY A 111 12.67 -15.88 -31.36
C GLY A 111 11.60 -14.91 -31.86
N ARG A 112 10.48 -15.42 -32.39
CA ARG A 112 9.36 -14.60 -32.85
C ARG A 112 8.73 -13.83 -31.68
N ARG A 113 8.59 -12.51 -31.84
CA ARG A 113 7.92 -11.61 -30.88
C ARG A 113 6.46 -11.44 -31.26
N ILE A 114 5.55 -11.55 -30.30
CA ILE A 114 4.12 -11.31 -30.45
C ILE A 114 3.71 -10.16 -29.53
N LEU A 115 3.08 -9.14 -30.09
CA LEU A 115 2.60 -7.98 -29.32
C LEU A 115 1.29 -8.27 -28.59
N LEU A 116 0.98 -7.45 -27.57
CA LEU A 116 -0.28 -7.54 -26.83
C LEU A 116 -1.53 -7.55 -27.73
N SER A 117 -1.53 -6.72 -28.77
CA SER A 117 -2.61 -6.62 -29.76
C SER A 117 -2.79 -7.87 -30.63
N GLN A 118 -1.79 -8.74 -30.71
CA GLN A 118 -1.81 -9.98 -31.49
C GLN A 118 -2.16 -11.20 -30.63
N TYR A 119 -2.49 -11.00 -29.36
CA TYR A 119 -2.90 -12.07 -28.47
C TYR A 119 -4.19 -12.74 -28.95
N THR A 120 -4.21 -14.07 -28.91
CA THR A 120 -5.42 -14.86 -29.16
C THR A 120 -5.56 -15.93 -28.09
N SER A 121 -6.79 -16.37 -27.79
CA SER A 121 -7.02 -17.47 -26.84
C SER A 121 -6.33 -18.76 -27.28
N LYS A 122 -6.16 -18.99 -28.60
CA LYS A 122 -5.39 -20.12 -29.16
C LYS A 122 -3.91 -20.02 -28.78
N LEU A 123 -3.32 -18.84 -28.97
CA LEU A 123 -1.94 -18.56 -28.56
C LEU A 123 -1.76 -18.71 -27.05
N GLY A 124 -2.69 -18.17 -26.25
CA GLY A 124 -2.66 -18.32 -24.79
C GLY A 124 -2.63 -19.79 -24.36
N ARG A 125 -3.46 -20.64 -24.97
CA ARG A 125 -3.44 -22.09 -24.70
C ARG A 125 -2.13 -22.76 -25.13
N GLN A 126 -1.51 -22.33 -26.22
CA GLN A 126 -0.20 -22.83 -26.67
C GLN A 126 0.93 -22.41 -25.72
N ILE A 127 0.89 -21.17 -25.21
CA ILE A 127 1.84 -20.67 -24.21
C ILE A 127 1.68 -21.40 -22.87
N ILE A 128 0.45 -21.72 -22.47
CA ILE A 128 0.14 -22.42 -21.21
C ILE A 128 0.39 -23.93 -21.31
N ALA A 129 0.41 -24.51 -22.52
CA ALA A 129 0.68 -25.93 -22.71
C ALA A 129 2.03 -26.31 -22.07
N LYS A 130 2.04 -27.42 -21.32
CA LYS A 130 3.10 -27.89 -20.41
C LYS A 130 4.51 -27.60 -20.94
N ASP A 131 5.07 -26.47 -20.53
CA ASP A 131 6.49 -26.20 -20.68
C ASP A 131 7.25 -27.14 -19.72
N PRO A 132 7.99 -28.15 -20.23
CA PRO A 132 8.70 -29.11 -19.40
C PRO A 132 9.82 -28.45 -18.58
N GLU A 133 10.28 -27.26 -18.98
CA GLU A 133 11.34 -26.51 -18.31
C GLU A 133 10.82 -25.62 -17.19
N LEU A 134 9.50 -25.42 -17.06
CA LEU A 134 8.92 -24.49 -16.08
C LEU A 134 9.39 -24.73 -14.63
N PRO A 135 9.45 -25.98 -14.12
CA PRO A 135 9.96 -26.23 -12.77
C PRO A 135 11.44 -25.85 -12.62
N ASP A 136 12.25 -26.06 -13.67
CA ASP A 136 13.67 -25.73 -13.67
C ASP A 136 13.90 -24.21 -13.74
N VAL A 137 13.14 -23.52 -14.61
CA VAL A 137 13.16 -22.04 -14.69
C VAL A 137 12.76 -21.42 -13.36
N ALA A 138 11.70 -21.92 -12.71
CA ALA A 138 11.24 -21.38 -11.43
C ALA A 138 12.24 -21.67 -10.30
N ALA A 139 12.79 -22.89 -10.22
CA ALA A 139 13.84 -23.23 -9.27
C ALA A 139 15.09 -22.34 -9.45
N ARG A 140 15.57 -22.16 -10.68
CA ARG A 140 16.71 -21.27 -10.98
C ARG A 140 16.46 -19.82 -10.55
N LYS A 141 15.26 -19.29 -10.80
CA LYS A 141 14.90 -17.92 -10.38
C LYS A 141 14.91 -17.79 -8.86
N LEU A 142 14.30 -18.74 -8.17
CA LEU A 142 14.21 -18.73 -6.71
C LEU A 142 15.59 -18.87 -6.06
N ASN A 143 16.42 -19.79 -6.54
CA ASN A 143 17.78 -20.01 -6.02
C ASN A 143 18.67 -18.77 -6.14
N ARG A 144 18.48 -17.93 -7.16
CA ARG A 144 19.21 -16.66 -7.30
C ARG A 144 18.89 -15.65 -6.21
N LEU A 145 17.68 -15.71 -5.63
CA LEU A 145 17.20 -14.73 -4.68
C LEU A 145 17.40 -15.14 -3.21
N ILE A 146 17.54 -16.43 -2.93
CA ILE A 146 17.47 -16.97 -1.55
C ILE A 146 18.76 -17.68 -1.12
N GLN A 147 19.74 -17.87 -2.02
CA GLN A 147 21.07 -18.44 -1.69
C GLN A 147 21.08 -19.71 -0.80
N THR A 148 20.02 -20.54 -0.84
CA THR A 148 19.88 -21.70 0.06
C THR A 148 20.82 -22.84 -0.31
N GLN A 149 21.38 -23.53 0.69
CA GLN A 149 22.23 -24.71 0.48
C GLN A 149 21.61 -26.01 1.03
N PRO A 150 21.39 -27.06 0.21
CA PRO A 150 21.60 -27.12 -1.25
C PRO A 150 20.48 -26.39 -2.02
N PRO A 151 20.75 -25.98 -3.28
CA PRO A 151 19.77 -25.29 -4.11
C PRO A 151 18.59 -26.19 -4.46
N LEU A 152 17.42 -25.59 -4.71
CA LEU A 152 16.24 -26.32 -5.17
C LEU A 152 16.42 -26.89 -6.57
N GLY A 153 16.09 -28.16 -6.74
CA GLY A 153 16.00 -28.82 -8.04
C GLY A 153 14.57 -28.83 -8.60
N PRO A 154 14.41 -29.21 -9.87
CA PRO A 154 13.12 -29.29 -10.53
C PRO A 154 12.20 -30.38 -9.95
N ARG A 155 12.77 -31.40 -9.29
CA ARG A 155 11.99 -32.45 -8.60
C ARG A 155 11.34 -31.90 -7.34
N GLU A 156 12.12 -31.18 -6.53
CA GLU A 156 11.66 -30.52 -5.30
C GLU A 156 10.59 -29.48 -5.64
N MET A 157 10.77 -28.73 -6.73
CA MET A 157 9.79 -27.75 -7.20
C MET A 157 8.47 -28.39 -7.60
N ARG A 158 8.51 -29.54 -8.31
CA ARG A 158 7.31 -30.31 -8.65
C ARG A 158 6.60 -30.84 -7.40
N GLN A 159 7.36 -31.36 -6.44
CA GLN A 159 6.80 -31.82 -5.17
C GLN A 159 6.11 -30.69 -4.41
N LEU A 160 6.72 -29.50 -4.36
CA LEU A 160 6.11 -28.30 -3.80
C LEU A 160 4.78 -27.99 -4.50
N TRP A 161 4.74 -27.91 -5.82
CA TRP A 161 3.50 -27.59 -6.55
C TRP A 161 2.42 -28.66 -6.44
N ASP A 162 2.78 -29.93 -6.39
CA ASP A 162 1.82 -31.00 -6.16
C ASP A 162 1.22 -30.95 -4.76
N GLN A 163 2.01 -30.57 -3.74
CA GLN A 163 1.52 -30.42 -2.37
C GLN A 163 0.52 -29.26 -2.23
N LEU A 164 0.62 -28.22 -3.05
CA LEU A 164 -0.29 -27.06 -2.98
C LEU A 164 -1.76 -27.46 -3.12
N LYS A 165 -2.03 -28.53 -3.89
CA LYS A 165 -3.37 -29.06 -4.15
C LYS A 165 -4.02 -29.70 -2.92
N VAL A 166 -3.20 -30.19 -1.99
CA VAL A 166 -3.64 -30.93 -0.79
C VAL A 166 -3.48 -30.12 0.50
N LEU A 167 -2.98 -28.88 0.40
CA LEU A 167 -2.88 -28.00 1.55
C LEU A 167 -4.28 -27.63 2.07
N PRO A 168 -4.54 -27.75 3.39
CA PRO A 168 -5.83 -27.43 3.98
C PRO A 168 -6.19 -25.94 3.95
N SER A 169 -5.20 -25.06 3.74
CA SER A 169 -5.39 -23.61 3.62
C SER A 169 -5.06 -23.14 2.20
N GLN A 170 -6.07 -22.65 1.47
CA GLN A 170 -5.88 -22.02 0.16
C GLN A 170 -4.97 -20.79 0.22
N LYS A 171 -4.99 -20.10 1.36
CA LYS A 171 -4.14 -18.95 1.63
C LYS A 171 -2.67 -19.31 1.71
N PHE A 172 -2.38 -20.38 2.47
CA PHE A 172 -1.03 -20.90 2.58
C PHE A 172 -0.53 -21.47 1.23
N ALA A 173 -1.43 -22.10 0.47
CA ALA A 173 -1.13 -22.56 -0.88
C ALA A 173 -0.80 -21.39 -1.83
N ALA A 174 -1.57 -20.31 -1.79
CA ALA A 174 -1.34 -19.11 -2.61
C ALA A 174 -0.01 -18.42 -2.24
N LEU A 175 0.28 -18.27 -0.95
CA LEU A 175 1.55 -17.70 -0.49
C LEU A 175 2.75 -18.54 -0.95
N SER A 176 2.67 -19.87 -0.77
CA SER A 176 3.70 -20.80 -1.21
C SER A 176 3.88 -20.77 -2.73
N TRP A 177 2.79 -20.63 -3.48
CA TRP A 177 2.82 -20.45 -4.92
C TRP A 177 3.54 -19.16 -5.33
N LEU A 178 3.19 -18.02 -4.74
CA LEU A 178 3.82 -16.72 -5.01
C LEU A 178 5.32 -16.75 -4.71
N LEU A 179 5.70 -17.32 -3.57
CA LEU A 179 7.10 -17.49 -3.17
C LEU A 179 7.84 -18.34 -4.21
N SER A 180 7.27 -19.49 -4.58
CA SER A 180 7.84 -20.40 -5.58
C SER A 180 8.06 -19.75 -6.95
N HIS A 181 7.21 -18.77 -7.30
CA HIS A 181 7.29 -18.03 -8.55
C HIS A 181 8.03 -16.70 -8.44
N THR A 182 8.67 -16.39 -7.30
CA THR A 182 9.37 -15.11 -7.05
C THR A 182 8.46 -13.90 -7.32
N ALA A 183 7.16 -14.05 -7.06
CA ALA A 183 6.11 -13.08 -7.36
C ALA A 183 5.68 -12.28 -6.13
N ILE A 184 6.51 -12.28 -5.08
CA ILE A 184 6.28 -11.51 -3.87
C ILE A 184 6.89 -10.11 -4.07
N PRO A 185 6.09 -9.03 -3.95
CA PRO A 185 6.56 -7.68 -4.18
C PRO A 185 7.34 -7.16 -2.97
N CYS A 186 8.60 -7.55 -2.83
CA CYS A 186 9.52 -6.93 -1.89
C CYS A 186 10.06 -5.58 -2.43
N ALA A 187 10.60 -4.74 -1.55
CA ALA A 187 11.03 -3.40 -1.95
C ALA A 187 12.10 -3.42 -3.07
N ILE A 188 13.08 -4.33 -3.02
CA ILE A 188 14.05 -4.47 -4.11
C ILE A 188 13.35 -4.86 -5.42
N TRP A 189 12.42 -5.82 -5.37
CA TRP A 189 11.71 -6.28 -6.57
C TRP A 189 10.91 -5.15 -7.22
N LEU A 190 10.27 -4.28 -6.43
CA LEU A 190 9.52 -3.12 -6.94
C LEU A 190 10.46 -2.01 -7.45
N PHE A 191 11.56 -1.76 -6.77
CA PHE A 191 12.60 -0.82 -7.20
C PHE A 191 13.21 -1.22 -8.55
N GLU A 192 13.53 -2.50 -8.74
CA GLU A 192 14.00 -3.05 -10.03
C GLU A 192 12.97 -2.92 -11.17
N LYS A 193 11.68 -2.69 -10.84
CA LYS A 193 10.63 -2.38 -11.81
C LYS A 193 10.49 -0.89 -12.12
N GLY A 194 11.40 -0.06 -11.61
CA GLY A 194 11.42 1.38 -11.82
C GLY A 194 10.45 2.16 -10.95
N MET A 195 9.98 1.55 -9.84
CA MET A 195 9.20 2.27 -8.84
C MET A 195 10.14 3.03 -7.91
N ASP A 196 9.84 4.32 -7.70
CA ASP A 196 10.58 5.15 -6.75
C ASP A 196 10.11 4.87 -5.32
N ILE A 197 10.77 3.90 -4.67
CA ILE A 197 10.49 3.46 -3.30
C ILE A 197 11.78 3.19 -2.52
N CYS A 198 11.69 3.26 -1.19
CA CYS A 198 12.81 2.91 -0.30
C CYS A 198 13.08 1.39 -0.36
N THR A 199 14.32 0.99 -0.67
CA THR A 199 14.74 -0.42 -0.75
C THR A 199 15.03 -1.06 0.60
N LYS A 200 15.03 -0.29 1.68
CA LYS A 200 15.33 -0.76 3.04
C LYS A 200 14.09 -1.35 3.72
N CYS A 201 14.32 -2.42 4.48
CA CYS A 201 13.26 -3.14 5.19
C CYS A 201 12.70 -2.32 6.35
N LEU A 202 11.45 -1.87 6.20
CA LEU A 202 10.74 -1.12 7.24
C LEU A 202 10.43 -1.99 8.48
N ARG A 203 10.44 -3.32 8.34
CA ARG A 203 10.07 -4.25 9.43
C ARG A 203 11.17 -4.40 10.47
N CYS A 204 12.43 -4.32 10.07
CA CYS A 204 13.57 -4.40 10.99
C CYS A 204 14.05 -3.03 11.48
N GLY A 205 13.50 -1.92 10.97
CA GLY A 205 13.99 -0.57 11.30
C GLY A 205 15.01 -0.03 10.30
N VAL A 206 14.88 -0.38 9.00
CA VAL A 206 15.67 0.19 7.89
C VAL A 206 17.15 -0.24 7.90
N HIS A 207 17.51 -1.30 8.65
CA HIS A 207 18.89 -1.74 8.79
C HIS A 207 19.44 -2.50 7.56
N GLU A 208 18.60 -3.31 6.92
CA GLU A 208 18.96 -4.14 5.77
C GLU A 208 18.03 -3.86 4.59
N GLU A 209 18.42 -4.29 3.40
CA GLU A 209 17.55 -4.20 2.23
C GLU A 209 16.41 -5.22 2.30
N GLU A 210 15.22 -4.85 1.84
CA GLU A 210 14.08 -5.76 1.80
C GLU A 210 14.18 -6.70 0.60
N THR A 211 15.08 -7.68 0.71
CA THR A 211 15.15 -8.83 -0.19
C THR A 211 14.04 -9.82 0.14
N LEU A 212 13.78 -10.77 -0.77
CA LEU A 212 12.85 -11.88 -0.51
C LEU A 212 13.29 -12.73 0.70
N GLU A 213 14.59 -13.06 0.77
CA GLU A 213 15.21 -13.81 1.86
C GLU A 213 15.13 -13.06 3.18
N HIS A 214 15.43 -11.74 3.18
CA HIS A 214 15.31 -10.91 4.37
C HIS A 214 13.86 -10.82 4.84
N LEU A 215 12.95 -10.44 3.94
CA LEU A 215 11.54 -10.28 4.26
C LEU A 215 10.94 -11.57 4.85
N PHE A 216 11.30 -12.73 4.31
CA PHE A 216 10.74 -13.99 4.78
C PHE A 216 11.52 -14.57 5.96
N TRP A 217 12.84 -14.65 5.94
CA TRP A 217 13.59 -15.45 6.90
C TRP A 217 14.51 -14.63 7.82
N SER A 218 15.49 -13.91 7.25
CA SER A 218 16.58 -13.32 8.05
C SER A 218 16.17 -12.07 8.83
N CYS A 219 15.08 -11.39 8.44
CA CYS A 219 14.56 -10.24 9.17
C CYS A 219 14.21 -10.62 10.62
N PRO A 220 14.72 -9.89 11.64
CA PRO A 220 14.40 -10.14 13.05
C PRO A 220 12.90 -10.17 13.34
N ALA A 221 12.13 -9.35 12.63
CA ALA A 221 10.67 -9.30 12.76
C ALA A 221 10.00 -10.58 12.23
N SER A 222 10.50 -11.14 11.12
CA SER A 222 10.01 -12.41 10.56
C SER A 222 10.47 -13.62 11.37
N ARG A 223 11.72 -13.61 11.84
CA ARG A 223 12.28 -14.68 12.66
C ARG A 223 11.46 -14.93 13.92
N ARG A 224 10.95 -13.87 14.57
CA ARG A 224 10.04 -13.99 15.73
C ARG A 224 8.76 -14.74 15.38
N LEU A 225 8.15 -14.44 14.23
CA LEU A 225 6.96 -15.14 13.74
C LEU A 225 7.24 -16.62 13.53
N TRP A 226 8.36 -16.94 12.87
CA TRP A 226 8.72 -18.32 12.58
C TRP A 226 9.11 -19.10 13.84
N ILE A 227 9.81 -18.50 14.81
CA ILE A 227 10.07 -19.16 16.10
C ILE A 227 8.77 -19.47 16.83
N TRP A 228 7.86 -18.50 16.89
CA TRP A 228 6.55 -18.71 17.51
C TRP A 228 5.77 -19.82 16.80
N TRP A 229 5.78 -19.83 15.47
CA TRP A 229 5.10 -20.81 14.66
C TRP A 229 5.72 -22.21 14.80
N GLY A 230 7.06 -22.30 14.77
CA GLY A 230 7.79 -23.55 15.01
C GLY A 230 7.46 -24.15 16.38
N ASN A 231 7.41 -23.33 17.44
CA ASN A 231 7.03 -23.78 18.78
C ASN A 231 5.57 -24.28 18.83
N HIS A 232 4.67 -23.66 18.07
CA HIS A 232 3.29 -24.13 17.98
C HIS A 232 3.20 -25.47 17.26
N TRP A 233 3.94 -25.63 16.15
CA TRP A 233 3.94 -26.85 15.35
C TRP A 233 4.66 -28.01 16.02
N ALA A 234 5.72 -27.76 16.78
CA ALA A 234 6.39 -28.78 17.59
C ALA A 234 5.42 -29.50 18.55
N ARG A 235 4.34 -28.82 18.99
CA ARG A 235 3.30 -29.47 19.82
C ARG A 235 2.43 -30.48 19.07
N PHE A 236 2.31 -30.34 17.74
CA PHE A 236 1.44 -31.20 16.90
C PHE A 236 2.22 -32.27 16.16
N VAL A 237 3.42 -31.96 15.69
CA VAL A 237 4.26 -32.88 14.91
C VAL A 237 5.51 -33.36 15.64
N GLY A 238 5.84 -32.78 16.79
CA GLY A 238 7.09 -33.10 17.49
C GLY A 238 8.29 -32.92 16.56
N ASP A 239 9.19 -33.90 16.59
CA ASP A 239 10.44 -33.89 15.82
C ASP A 239 10.25 -34.31 14.33
N LEU A 240 9.00 -34.55 13.89
CA LEU A 240 8.72 -34.93 12.49
C LEU A 240 8.93 -33.76 11.50
N LEU A 241 9.02 -32.54 12.00
CA LEU A 241 9.23 -31.33 11.19
C LEU A 241 10.40 -30.52 11.74
N THR A 242 11.53 -30.54 11.03
CA THR A 242 12.65 -29.63 11.32
C THR A 242 12.31 -28.23 10.84
N TRP A 243 12.16 -27.31 11.78
CA TRP A 243 11.81 -25.92 11.51
C TRP A 243 13.04 -25.13 11.06
N GLU A 244 13.34 -25.21 9.76
CA GLU A 244 14.53 -24.61 9.15
C GLU A 244 14.19 -23.64 8.02
N GLU A 245 15.19 -22.88 7.59
CA GLU A 245 15.13 -21.92 6.50
C GLU A 245 14.50 -22.49 5.24
N LYS A 246 14.89 -23.71 4.89
CA LYS A 246 14.36 -24.46 3.75
C LYS A 246 12.86 -24.68 3.86
N TRP A 247 12.35 -24.91 5.06
CA TRP A 247 10.90 -25.08 5.23
C TRP A 247 10.18 -23.75 5.03
N ALA A 248 10.67 -22.67 5.62
CA ALA A 248 10.05 -21.35 5.51
C ALA A 248 10.09 -20.79 4.08
N LEU A 249 11.17 -21.07 3.34
CA LEU A 249 11.41 -20.53 2.01
C LEU A 249 10.95 -21.45 0.88
N HIS A 250 10.91 -22.76 1.11
CA HIS A 250 10.48 -23.74 0.10
C HIS A 250 9.14 -24.41 0.42
N GLY A 251 8.57 -24.19 1.61
CA GLY A 251 7.23 -24.65 2.01
C GLY A 251 7.03 -26.17 2.04
N LYS A 252 8.09 -26.97 2.04
CA LYS A 252 8.02 -28.43 1.86
C LYS A 252 7.51 -29.13 3.12
N LEU A 253 6.38 -29.81 3.05
CA LEU A 253 5.90 -30.65 4.15
C LEU A 253 6.64 -32.00 4.20
N PRO A 254 6.83 -32.59 5.40
CA PRO A 254 7.41 -33.92 5.55
C PRO A 254 6.57 -34.96 4.79
N PRO A 255 7.19 -35.94 4.11
CA PRO A 255 6.45 -36.99 3.40
C PRO A 255 5.52 -37.83 4.29
N SER A 256 5.82 -37.92 5.59
CA SER A 256 5.02 -38.61 6.61
C SER A 256 3.75 -37.84 7.00
N TRP A 257 3.67 -36.54 6.68
CA TRP A 257 2.55 -35.67 7.04
C TRP A 257 1.20 -36.25 6.56
N PHE A 258 1.13 -36.69 5.31
CA PHE A 258 -0.11 -37.24 4.75
C PHE A 258 -0.33 -38.73 5.05
N LYS A 259 0.66 -39.44 5.63
CA LYS A 259 0.55 -40.87 5.96
C LYS A 259 -0.21 -41.13 7.27
N HIS A 260 -0.19 -40.19 8.22
CA HIS A 260 -1.00 -40.29 9.46
C HIS A 260 -2.43 -39.74 9.31
N ILE A 261 -2.74 -39.10 8.18
CA ILE A 261 -4.03 -38.45 7.90
C ILE A 261 -5.09 -39.48 7.42
N GLY A 262 -5.18 -40.59 8.17
CA GLY A 262 -6.17 -41.67 8.05
C GLY A 262 -7.25 -41.65 9.14
N LYS A 263 -7.18 -40.75 10.13
CA LYS A 263 -8.23 -40.61 11.15
C LYS A 263 -8.98 -39.29 10.95
N GLY A 264 -10.22 -39.39 10.48
CA GLY A 264 -11.09 -38.25 10.14
C GLY A 264 -11.42 -37.27 11.27
N ARG A 265 -10.88 -37.48 12.49
CA ARG A 265 -11.01 -36.57 13.63
C ARG A 265 -9.94 -35.47 13.62
N GLU A 266 -8.71 -35.75 13.17
CA GLU A 266 -7.60 -34.78 13.14
C GLU A 266 -7.60 -33.89 11.88
N ARG A 267 -8.16 -34.36 10.75
CA ARG A 267 -8.49 -33.47 9.62
C ARG A 267 -9.45 -32.37 10.03
N ARG A 268 -10.38 -32.66 10.94
CA ARG A 268 -11.31 -31.67 11.51
C ARG A 268 -10.61 -30.71 12.43
N ASP A 269 -9.64 -31.15 13.24
CA ASP A 269 -8.91 -30.25 14.14
C ASP A 269 -7.91 -29.37 13.41
N VAL A 270 -7.22 -29.87 12.37
CA VAL A 270 -6.35 -29.04 11.51
C VAL A 270 -7.19 -28.14 10.60
N ALA A 271 -8.29 -28.65 10.03
CA ALA A 271 -9.24 -27.81 9.29
C ALA A 271 -9.95 -26.82 10.20
N CYS A 272 -10.21 -27.12 11.48
CA CYS A 272 -10.73 -26.17 12.47
C CYS A 272 -9.66 -25.15 12.82
N THR A 273 -8.41 -25.54 13.04
CA THR A 273 -7.33 -24.58 13.36
C THR A 273 -7.08 -23.62 12.18
N ILE A 274 -7.23 -24.10 10.95
CA ILE A 274 -7.14 -23.29 9.72
C ILE A 274 -8.44 -22.53 9.42
N SER A 275 -9.62 -23.12 9.64
CA SER A 275 -10.93 -22.49 9.40
C SER A 275 -11.31 -21.48 10.48
N PHE A 276 -10.89 -21.66 11.74
CA PHE A 276 -10.90 -20.62 12.77
C PHE A 276 -10.03 -19.43 12.36
N SER A 277 -9.09 -19.60 11.42
CA SER A 277 -8.32 -18.51 10.82
C SER A 277 -8.89 -17.95 9.50
N THR A 278 -9.91 -18.57 8.88
CA THR A 278 -10.44 -18.14 7.56
C THR A 278 -11.95 -18.03 7.40
N ALA A 279 -12.76 -18.21 8.44
CA ALA A 279 -14.22 -18.07 8.32
C ALA A 279 -14.70 -16.60 8.40
N PHE A 280 -15.06 -16.00 7.26
CA PHE A 280 -16.09 -14.95 7.19
C PHE A 280 -17.28 -15.47 6.36
N PRO A 281 -18.54 -15.18 6.75
CA PRO A 281 -19.72 -15.57 5.99
C PRO A 281 -19.88 -14.74 4.70
N PRO A 282 -20.63 -15.24 3.70
CA PRO A 282 -20.87 -14.54 2.44
C PRO A 282 -21.72 -13.28 2.65
N ARG A 283 -21.49 -12.26 1.80
CA ARG A 283 -22.35 -11.07 1.67
C ARG A 283 -23.80 -11.52 1.43
N ARG A 284 -24.74 -11.09 2.28
CA ARG A 284 -26.18 -11.15 1.99
C ARG A 284 -26.50 -10.19 0.83
N GLY A 285 -26.67 -10.75 -0.36
CA GLY A 285 -27.64 -10.21 -1.31
C GLY A 285 -29.04 -10.56 -0.80
N ARG A 286 -29.97 -9.60 -0.86
CA ARG A 286 -31.40 -9.88 -0.61
C ARG A 286 -31.90 -10.87 -1.67
N VAL A 287 -32.13 -12.12 -1.28
CA VAL A 287 -33.14 -12.97 -1.91
C VAL A 287 -33.93 -13.63 -0.79
N ARG A 288 -35.24 -13.43 -0.85
CA ARG A 288 -36.25 -13.85 0.12
C ARG A 288 -36.66 -15.28 -0.25
N LEU A 289 -36.35 -16.26 0.59
CA LEU A 289 -37.04 -17.56 0.57
C LEU A 289 -37.27 -18.00 2.01
N GLN A 290 -38.55 -18.15 2.34
CA GLN A 290 -39.05 -18.74 3.59
C GLN A 290 -38.82 -20.24 3.57
N ALA A 291 -38.36 -20.80 4.69
CA ALA A 291 -38.80 -22.11 5.16
C ALA A 291 -38.45 -22.25 6.66
N ASN A 292 -39.48 -22.60 7.44
CA ASN A 292 -39.44 -22.88 8.86
C ASN A 292 -38.63 -24.15 9.16
N SER A 293 -37.87 -24.18 10.26
CA SER A 293 -37.96 -25.21 11.30
C SER A 293 -36.96 -24.95 12.43
N SER A 294 -37.20 -25.62 13.53
CA SER A 294 -37.02 -25.25 14.92
C SER A 294 -35.73 -25.83 15.56
N ARG A 295 -35.50 -25.35 16.80
CA ARG A 295 -34.59 -25.84 17.87
C ARG A 295 -33.15 -25.31 17.94
N SER A 296 -33.03 -24.29 18.77
CA SER A 296 -32.17 -24.21 19.98
C SER A 296 -30.82 -24.95 19.97
N GLY A 297 -29.75 -24.17 19.90
CA GLY A 297 -28.43 -24.51 20.40
C GLY A 297 -27.64 -23.21 20.59
N GLU A 298 -27.37 -22.84 21.85
CA GLU A 298 -26.57 -21.68 22.22
C GLU A 298 -25.16 -21.80 21.62
N VAL A 299 -24.81 -20.90 20.71
CA VAL A 299 -23.44 -20.77 20.19
C VAL A 299 -22.77 -19.60 20.93
N GLY A 300 -21.82 -19.95 21.79
CA GLY A 300 -20.95 -19.00 22.48
C GLY A 300 -20.25 -18.07 21.51
N GLY A 301 -20.23 -16.78 21.85
CA GLY A 301 -19.59 -15.74 21.04
C GLY A 301 -18.12 -16.03 20.81
N CYS A 302 -17.76 -16.26 19.54
CA CYS A 302 -16.38 -16.43 19.10
C CYS A 302 -15.72 -15.05 18.94
N TYR A 303 -14.61 -14.86 19.63
CA TYR A 303 -13.67 -13.76 19.41
C TYR A 303 -12.96 -13.99 18.05
N LEU A 304 -13.03 -13.03 17.15
CA LEU A 304 -12.48 -13.12 15.79
C LEU A 304 -11.04 -12.57 15.75
N LEU A 305 -10.08 -13.35 15.23
CA LEU A 305 -8.71 -12.94 14.91
C LEU A 305 -8.47 -13.00 13.38
N PRO A 306 -7.66 -12.11 12.80
CA PRO A 306 -7.42 -12.05 11.35
C PRO A 306 -6.51 -13.19 10.83
N SER A 307 -6.68 -13.55 9.56
CA SER A 307 -5.93 -14.63 8.89
C SER A 307 -4.44 -14.29 8.63
N PRO A 308 -3.54 -15.28 8.44
CA PRO A 308 -2.11 -15.06 8.19
C PRO A 308 -1.78 -14.14 7.01
N GLU A 309 -2.56 -14.15 5.94
CA GLU A 309 -2.40 -13.21 4.81
C GLU A 309 -2.85 -11.79 5.16
N GLN A 310 -3.83 -11.62 6.04
CA GLN A 310 -4.22 -10.30 6.53
C GLN A 310 -3.20 -9.76 7.51
N LEU A 311 -2.57 -10.63 8.30
CA LEU A 311 -1.43 -10.24 9.13
C LEU A 311 -0.23 -9.90 8.24
N ILE A 312 0.17 -10.73 7.29
CA ILE A 312 1.31 -10.41 6.42
C ILE A 312 1.04 -9.20 5.51
N CYS A 313 -0.18 -9.03 4.95
CA CYS A 313 -0.52 -7.87 4.11
C CYS A 313 -0.81 -6.58 4.91
N CYS A 314 -1.43 -6.62 6.09
CA CYS A 314 -1.62 -5.42 6.92
C CYS A 314 -0.33 -5.02 7.63
N TRP A 315 0.56 -5.98 7.91
CA TRP A 315 1.87 -5.73 8.53
C TRP A 315 2.93 -5.31 7.51
N ALA A 316 2.84 -5.77 6.26
CA ALA A 316 3.57 -5.19 5.12
C ALA A 316 3.06 -3.79 4.72
N ARG A 317 1.85 -3.41 5.12
CA ARG A 317 1.25 -2.07 4.89
C ARG A 317 1.24 -1.15 6.11
N GLY A 318 1.78 -1.58 7.25
CA GLY A 318 1.85 -0.74 8.46
C GLY A 318 0.51 -0.37 9.12
N ASP A 319 -0.60 -1.08 8.87
CA ASP A 319 -1.92 -0.73 9.41
C ASP A 319 -2.15 -1.34 10.81
N ARG A 320 -2.28 -0.49 11.84
CA ARG A 320 -2.43 -0.88 13.26
C ARG A 320 -3.85 -0.77 13.82
N SER A 321 -4.86 -0.49 13.00
CA SER A 321 -6.19 -0.04 13.44
C SER A 321 -7.11 -1.06 14.15
N LYS A 322 -6.66 -2.27 14.56
CA LYS A 322 -7.56 -3.32 15.11
C LYS A 322 -7.18 -3.99 16.43
N VAL A 323 -6.37 -3.36 17.28
CA VAL A 323 -6.11 -3.90 18.63
C VAL A 323 -6.44 -2.87 19.71
N ARG A 324 -7.73 -2.76 20.07
CA ARG A 324 -8.19 -2.37 21.42
C ARG A 324 -9.72 -2.33 21.48
N ARG A 325 -10.34 -3.30 22.18
CA ARG A 325 -11.54 -3.03 23.00
C ARG A 325 -11.47 -3.83 24.31
N LYS A 326 -11.72 -3.10 25.40
CA LYS A 326 -11.65 -3.50 26.81
C LYS A 326 -12.61 -4.67 27.13
N ALA A 327 -12.14 -5.61 27.94
CA ALA A 327 -12.96 -6.68 28.52
C ALA A 327 -13.85 -6.10 29.65
N LYS A 328 -15.17 -6.31 29.56
CA LYS A 328 -16.10 -6.13 30.69
C LYS A 328 -16.16 -7.43 31.49
N THR A 329 -15.71 -7.40 32.73
CA THR A 329 -15.83 -8.50 33.70
C THR A 329 -17.29 -8.65 34.14
N LYS A 330 -17.92 -9.79 33.81
CA LYS A 330 -19.18 -10.22 34.42
C LYS A 330 -18.86 -11.23 35.54
N ARG A 331 -19.30 -10.91 36.76
CA ARG A 331 -19.28 -11.78 37.94
C ARG A 331 -19.97 -13.11 37.62
N ILE A 332 -19.28 -14.23 37.89
CA ILE A 332 -19.88 -15.56 37.97
C ILE A 332 -19.80 -15.98 39.44
N SER A 333 -20.96 -16.14 40.05
CA SER A 333 -21.10 -16.80 41.35
C SER A 333 -20.78 -18.29 41.17
N ARG A 334 -19.77 -18.78 41.90
CA ARG A 334 -19.56 -20.22 42.06
C ARG A 334 -20.14 -20.64 43.40
N ARG A 335 -21.09 -21.57 43.34
CA ARG A 335 -21.51 -22.36 44.49
C ARG A 335 -20.30 -23.09 45.04
N VAL A 336 -20.10 -22.90 46.34
CA VAL A 336 -19.16 -23.59 47.19
C VAL A 336 -19.61 -25.05 47.32
N SER A 337 -18.73 -25.98 46.98
CA SER A 337 -18.70 -27.30 47.62
C SER A 337 -17.28 -27.51 48.11
N GLN A 338 -17.15 -27.62 49.42
CA GLN A 338 -15.97 -28.05 50.18
C GLN A 338 -15.55 -29.43 49.65
N SER A 339 -14.28 -29.82 49.49
CA SER A 339 -13.14 -29.75 50.42
C SER A 339 -11.86 -30.24 49.70
N LEU A 340 -10.68 -29.85 50.24
CA LEU A 340 -9.29 -30.30 49.94
C LEU A 340 -8.67 -29.68 48.65
N SER A 341 -7.58 -28.91 48.67
CA SER A 341 -6.33 -28.98 49.45
C SER A 341 -5.68 -27.60 49.58
N MET A 342 -5.25 -27.22 50.79
CA MET A 342 -4.60 -25.92 51.11
C MET A 342 -3.31 -25.65 50.31
N MET A 343 -2.68 -26.68 49.72
CA MET A 343 -1.47 -26.55 48.90
C MET A 343 -1.72 -25.82 47.58
N ALA A 344 -2.90 -26.00 46.97
CA ALA A 344 -3.24 -25.35 45.70
C ALA A 344 -3.47 -23.84 45.87
N ALA A 345 -3.98 -23.41 47.04
CA ALA A 345 -4.22 -22.00 47.33
C ALA A 345 -2.90 -21.21 47.47
N MET A 346 -1.88 -21.81 48.09
CA MET A 346 -0.56 -21.18 48.25
C MET A 346 0.18 -21.03 46.92
N VAL A 347 0.12 -22.04 46.03
CA VAL A 347 0.73 -21.98 44.70
C VAL A 347 0.03 -20.94 43.81
N VAL A 348 -1.29 -20.83 43.90
CA VAL A 348 -2.06 -19.80 43.18
C VAL A 348 -1.72 -18.41 43.70
N LEU A 349 -1.60 -18.20 45.02
CA LEU A 349 -1.18 -16.92 45.59
C LEU A 349 0.26 -16.54 45.21
N LEU A 350 1.18 -17.51 45.15
CA LEU A 350 2.56 -17.28 44.70
C LEU A 350 2.61 -16.94 43.20
N LEU A 351 1.82 -17.63 42.37
CA LEU A 351 1.69 -17.36 40.93
C LEU A 351 1.04 -16.00 40.66
N LEU A 352 0.05 -15.59 41.46
CA LEU A 352 -0.56 -14.26 41.38
C LEU A 352 0.40 -13.16 41.86
N GLY A 353 1.23 -13.43 42.87
CA GLY A 353 2.28 -12.52 43.33
C GLY A 353 3.39 -12.32 42.29
N LEU A 354 3.82 -13.39 41.62
CA LEU A 354 4.80 -13.32 40.53
C LEU A 354 4.25 -12.63 39.27
N LEU A 355 2.93 -12.69 39.04
CA LEU A 355 2.28 -11.99 37.91
C LEU A 355 2.24 -10.46 38.08
N GLN A 356 2.36 -9.95 39.32
CA GLN A 356 2.41 -8.51 39.60
C GLN A 356 3.77 -7.89 39.28
N LEU A 357 4.84 -8.68 39.20
CA LEU A 357 6.19 -8.21 38.85
C LEU A 357 6.45 -8.16 37.33
N ALA A 358 5.49 -8.57 36.51
CA ALA A 358 5.61 -8.67 35.05
C ALA A 358 4.86 -7.56 34.27
N VAL A 359 4.66 -6.37 34.86
CA VAL A 359 4.07 -5.22 34.15
C VAL A 359 5.10 -4.12 33.90
N PRO A 360 5.94 -4.21 32.85
CA PRO A 360 6.41 -3.03 32.16
C PRO A 360 5.45 -2.75 31.00
N GLY A 361 4.75 -1.60 30.99
CA GLY A 361 4.06 -1.14 29.78
C GLY A 361 2.67 -0.52 29.93
N LEU A 362 2.34 0.10 31.06
CA LEU A 362 1.40 1.23 30.99
C LEU A 362 2.22 2.44 30.55
N ALA A 363 1.76 3.12 29.49
CA ALA A 363 2.43 4.27 28.89
C ALA A 363 2.94 5.24 29.97
N GLN A 364 4.26 5.31 30.11
CA GLN A 364 4.88 6.28 31.01
C GLN A 364 4.94 7.60 30.25
N SER A 365 4.06 8.53 30.61
CA SER A 365 4.25 9.95 30.29
C SER A 365 5.36 10.50 31.18
N PRO A 366 6.11 11.52 30.73
CA PRO A 366 7.04 12.23 31.60
C PRO A 366 6.28 12.82 32.81
N PRO A 367 6.96 13.09 33.93
CA PRO A 367 6.35 13.74 35.08
C PRO A 367 5.65 15.05 34.67
N SER A 368 4.46 15.32 35.20
CA SER A 368 3.72 16.55 34.88
C SER A 368 4.56 17.79 35.16
N GLY A 369 4.52 18.78 34.26
CA GLY A 369 5.29 20.03 34.35
C GLY A 369 6.77 19.92 33.94
N SER A 370 7.26 18.75 33.55
CA SER A 370 8.66 18.56 33.13
C SER A 370 8.92 18.81 31.63
N VAL A 371 7.87 18.99 30.84
CA VAL A 371 7.94 19.34 29.42
C VAL A 371 7.70 20.84 29.27
N GLN A 372 8.63 21.54 28.62
CA GLN A 372 8.56 23.00 28.42
C GLN A 372 8.84 23.38 26.97
N ILE A 373 8.15 24.40 26.45
CA ILE A 373 8.47 24.98 25.14
C ILE A 373 9.57 26.02 25.34
N GLN A 374 10.70 25.83 24.67
CA GLN A 374 11.80 26.80 24.68
C GLN A 374 11.55 27.93 23.67
N SER A 375 11.09 27.58 22.47
CA SER A 375 10.81 28.56 21.41
C SER A 375 9.84 28.00 20.37
N VAL A 376 9.06 28.90 19.78
CA VAL A 376 8.18 28.61 18.65
C VAL A 376 8.56 29.52 17.49
N THR A 377 8.67 28.93 16.30
CA THR A 377 8.88 29.64 15.03
C THR A 377 7.75 29.28 14.08
N TYR A 378 7.34 30.19 13.22
CA TYR A 378 6.35 29.90 12.19
C TYR A 378 6.59 30.72 10.94
N ALA A 379 6.30 30.13 9.79
CA ALA A 379 6.49 30.73 8.47
C ALA A 379 5.54 30.11 7.44
N GLY A 380 4.91 30.94 6.61
CA GLY A 380 4.12 30.46 5.49
C GLY A 380 2.98 31.41 5.13
N PHE A 381 2.35 31.18 3.99
CA PHE A 381 1.24 32.01 3.51
C PHE A 381 -0.09 31.76 4.24
N GLY A 382 -0.18 30.71 5.06
CA GLY A 382 -1.30 30.40 5.95
C GLY A 382 -1.05 30.77 7.43
N CYS A 383 0.15 31.25 7.78
CA CYS A 383 0.46 31.74 9.12
C CYS A 383 1.53 32.85 9.03
N LEU A 384 1.06 34.07 8.77
CA LEU A 384 1.92 35.25 8.76
C LEU A 384 2.50 35.51 10.17
N PRO A 385 3.61 36.26 10.27
CA PRO A 385 4.15 36.71 11.55
C PRO A 385 3.06 37.30 12.45
N GLY A 386 2.92 36.81 13.69
CA GLY A 386 1.86 37.19 14.64
C GLY A 386 0.50 36.49 14.47
N SER A 387 0.31 35.62 13.47
CA SER A 387 -0.98 34.99 13.18
C SER A 387 -1.07 33.51 13.56
N ALA A 388 -0.15 32.99 14.38
CA ALA A 388 -0.22 31.65 14.93
C ALA A 388 0.26 31.63 16.38
N GLU A 389 -0.42 30.85 17.21
CA GLU A 389 -0.11 30.68 18.63
C GLU A 389 -0.04 29.18 18.95
N VAL A 390 0.92 28.79 19.79
CA VAL A 390 1.08 27.39 20.22
C VAL A 390 0.88 27.30 21.73
N LEU A 391 -0.04 26.44 22.15
CA LEU A 391 -0.43 26.23 23.54
C LEU A 391 -0.17 24.77 23.92
N PHE A 392 0.49 24.52 25.04
CA PHE A 392 0.71 23.15 25.53
C PHE A 392 -0.34 22.74 26.55
N SER A 393 -0.65 21.45 26.61
CA SER A 393 -1.44 20.89 27.71
C SER A 393 -0.60 20.81 28.98
N ASP A 394 -1.23 21.03 30.14
CA ASP A 394 -0.56 20.98 31.44
C ASP A 394 0.08 19.60 31.74
N ASP A 395 -0.47 18.54 31.14
CA ASP A 395 0.03 17.17 31.26
C ASP A 395 1.21 16.86 30.31
N GLY A 396 1.59 17.79 29.43
CA GLY A 396 2.67 17.62 28.46
C GLY A 396 2.39 16.55 27.41
N THR A 397 1.14 16.11 27.25
CA THR A 397 0.76 15.05 26.30
C THR A 397 0.14 15.57 25.02
N ALA A 398 -0.13 16.87 24.90
CA ALA A 398 -0.68 17.48 23.71
C ALA A 398 -0.27 18.95 23.57
N PHE A 399 -0.39 19.48 22.37
CA PHE A 399 -0.31 20.91 22.13
C PHE A 399 -1.23 21.32 20.98
N THR A 400 -1.70 22.56 21.05
CA THR A 400 -2.62 23.16 20.11
C THR A 400 -1.90 24.25 19.35
N VAL A 401 -2.01 24.24 18.03
CA VAL A 401 -1.63 25.37 17.17
C VAL A 401 -2.91 26.08 16.76
N LYS A 402 -3.10 27.32 17.21
CA LYS A 402 -4.19 28.20 16.77
C LYS A 402 -3.72 29.07 15.62
N PHE A 403 -4.55 29.22 14.59
CA PHE A 403 -4.26 30.06 13.44
C PHE A 403 -5.23 31.24 13.40
N GLY A 404 -4.71 32.43 13.10
CA GLY A 404 -5.51 33.64 12.91
C GLY A 404 -6.09 33.77 11.50
N ASN A 405 -5.38 33.27 10.47
CA ASN A 405 -5.83 33.33 9.08
C ASN A 405 -5.17 32.23 8.23
N PHE A 406 -5.68 31.00 8.36
CA PHE A 406 -5.25 29.86 7.54
C PHE A 406 -6.40 29.38 6.63
N THR A 407 -6.63 30.14 5.54
CA THR A 407 -7.76 29.92 4.64
C THR A 407 -7.31 29.70 3.20
N ALA A 408 -7.76 28.60 2.58
CA ALA A 408 -7.64 28.35 1.14
C ALA A 408 -9.01 28.44 0.48
N PHE A 409 -9.08 29.03 -0.72
CA PHE A 409 -10.35 29.23 -1.41
C PHE A 409 -10.26 29.20 -2.94
N SER A 410 -11.41 28.97 -3.58
CA SER A 410 -11.66 29.16 -5.00
C SER A 410 -13.00 29.88 -5.22
N PRO A 411 -13.19 30.62 -6.32
CA PRO A 411 -12.20 30.95 -7.35
C PRO A 411 -11.13 31.93 -6.82
N GLY A 412 -9.89 31.80 -7.30
CA GLY A 412 -8.75 32.60 -6.83
C GLY A 412 -7.48 32.26 -7.60
N ARG A 413 -6.36 32.94 -7.28
CA ARG A 413 -5.05 32.61 -7.87
C ARG A 413 -4.63 31.21 -7.41
N PRO A 414 -3.69 30.54 -8.10
CA PRO A 414 -3.15 29.26 -7.61
C PRO A 414 -2.64 29.30 -6.16
N ALA A 415 -2.12 30.44 -5.71
CA ALA A 415 -1.68 30.65 -4.33
C ALA A 415 -2.83 30.79 -3.31
N ASP A 416 -4.02 31.23 -3.75
CA ASP A 416 -5.21 31.30 -2.88
C ASP A 416 -5.84 29.92 -2.70
N ARG A 417 -5.70 29.06 -3.70
CA ARG A 417 -6.16 27.67 -3.68
C ARG A 417 -5.27 26.74 -2.86
N LYS A 418 -4.05 27.14 -2.51
CA LYS A 418 -3.11 26.32 -1.72
C LYS A 418 -2.35 27.20 -0.74
N ARG A 419 -2.67 27.08 0.55
CA ARG A 419 -1.95 27.77 1.63
C ARG A 419 -1.14 26.79 2.44
N ASN A 420 0.05 27.21 2.87
CA ASN A 420 0.93 26.43 3.72
C ASN A 420 1.31 27.20 4.99
N CYS A 421 1.49 26.47 6.08
CA CYS A 421 2.05 26.98 7.33
C CYS A 421 3.06 25.98 7.87
N ARG A 422 4.30 26.45 8.11
CA ARG A 422 5.33 25.69 8.79
C ARG A 422 5.49 26.22 10.21
N VAL A 423 5.45 25.34 11.21
CA VAL A 423 5.63 25.65 12.63
C VAL A 423 6.78 24.82 13.18
N GLY A 424 7.79 25.46 13.76
CA GLY A 424 8.90 24.82 14.46
C GLY A 424 8.73 25.01 15.97
N VAL A 425 8.58 23.91 16.71
CA VAL A 425 8.42 23.91 18.16
C VAL A 425 9.66 23.27 18.77
N ASN A 426 10.45 24.05 19.50
CA ASN A 426 11.59 23.55 20.27
C ASN A 426 11.14 23.27 21.70
N MET A 427 11.33 22.03 22.15
CA MET A 427 10.81 21.55 23.43
C MET A 427 11.91 20.91 24.24
N ILE A 428 11.88 21.18 25.55
CA ILE A 428 12.74 20.60 26.56
C ILE A 428 11.90 19.56 27.33
N TYR A 429 12.46 18.37 27.56
CA TYR A 429 11.79 17.27 28.25
C TYR A 429 12.81 16.38 28.97
N PRO A 430 12.40 15.57 29.97
CA PRO A 430 13.35 14.81 30.79
C PRO A 430 14.17 13.81 29.99
N ALA A 431 15.44 13.69 30.36
CA ALA A 431 16.31 12.63 29.88
C ALA A 431 15.68 11.24 30.13
N GLY A 432 15.82 10.33 29.16
CA GLY A 432 15.21 9.00 29.20
C GLY A 432 13.79 8.94 28.62
N PHE A 433 13.27 10.04 28.07
CA PHE A 433 12.03 10.03 27.29
C PHE A 433 12.28 10.49 25.86
N VAL A 434 11.46 9.97 24.95
CA VAL A 434 11.35 10.45 23.57
C VAL A 434 9.88 10.53 23.19
N TYR A 435 9.53 11.42 22.25
CA TYR A 435 8.16 11.59 21.79
C TYR A 435 8.03 11.57 20.27
N THR A 436 6.80 11.40 19.83
CA THR A 436 6.37 11.52 18.44
C THR A 436 4.95 12.09 18.39
N LEU A 437 4.49 12.52 17.21
CA LEU A 437 3.09 12.92 17.04
C LEU A 437 2.23 11.68 16.75
N GLU A 438 1.23 11.44 17.60
CA GLU A 438 0.29 10.32 17.47
C GLU A 438 -0.86 10.66 16.53
N THR A 439 -1.52 11.78 16.81
CA THR A 439 -2.70 12.25 16.09
C THR A 439 -2.66 13.76 15.94
N VAL A 440 -3.38 14.25 14.93
CA VAL A 440 -3.73 15.66 14.75
C VAL A 440 -5.24 15.77 14.58
N THR A 441 -5.88 16.62 15.39
CA THR A 441 -7.28 16.99 15.22
C THR A 441 -7.34 18.37 14.57
N PHE A 442 -8.09 18.47 13.49
CA PHE A 442 -8.31 19.72 12.78
C PHE A 442 -9.69 20.25 13.14
N THR A 443 -9.76 21.52 13.53
CA THR A 443 -11.03 22.24 13.73
C THR A 443 -11.05 23.44 12.80
N GLY A 444 -12.19 23.68 12.16
CA GLY A 444 -12.33 24.78 11.22
C GLY A 444 -13.70 24.87 10.60
N TYR A 445 -13.80 25.66 9.53
CA TYR A 445 -15.00 25.86 8.72
C TYR A 445 -14.71 25.52 7.26
N ALA A 446 -15.63 24.83 6.59
CA ALA A 446 -15.53 24.57 5.16
C ALA A 446 -16.89 24.74 4.47
N GLU A 447 -16.83 25.25 3.25
CA GLU A 447 -17.97 25.44 2.35
C GLU A 447 -17.54 25.02 0.94
N PHE A 448 -18.16 23.98 0.40
CA PHE A 448 -17.83 23.48 -0.94
C PHE A 448 -19.07 23.37 -1.82
N GLU A 449 -19.06 24.07 -2.96
CA GLU A 449 -20.02 23.80 -4.03
C GLU A 449 -19.79 22.42 -4.67
N GLU A 450 -20.82 21.93 -5.37
CA GLU A 450 -20.78 20.63 -6.04
C GLU A 450 -19.58 20.53 -7.00
N GLY A 451 -18.79 19.46 -6.86
CA GLY A 451 -17.61 19.19 -7.67
C GLY A 451 -16.32 19.85 -7.19
N VAL A 452 -16.36 20.75 -6.21
CA VAL A 452 -15.16 21.28 -5.55
C VAL A 452 -14.65 20.27 -4.51
N LYS A 453 -13.34 20.16 -4.34
CA LYS A 453 -12.72 19.29 -3.34
C LYS A 453 -11.73 20.05 -2.48
N GLY A 454 -11.84 19.95 -1.17
CA GLY A 454 -10.84 20.40 -0.22
C GLY A 454 -9.91 19.27 0.22
N SER A 455 -8.71 19.61 0.66
CA SER A 455 -7.86 18.71 1.41
C SER A 455 -6.97 19.45 2.40
N VAL A 456 -6.64 18.76 3.50
CA VAL A 456 -5.68 19.24 4.48
C VAL A 456 -4.62 18.17 4.67
N GLU A 457 -3.38 18.55 4.43
CA GLU A 457 -2.19 17.72 4.63
C GLU A 457 -1.38 18.28 5.79
N THR A 458 -0.94 17.43 6.72
CA THR A 458 -0.02 17.81 7.77
C THR A 458 1.14 16.83 7.83
N GLY A 459 2.35 17.36 7.72
CA GLY A 459 3.59 16.61 7.87
C GLY A 459 4.40 17.08 9.07
N TYR A 460 5.18 16.20 9.68
CA TYR A 460 6.17 16.59 10.68
C TYR A 460 7.49 15.83 10.53
N PHE A 461 8.56 16.44 11.06
CA PHE A 461 9.89 15.86 11.18
C PHE A 461 10.65 16.51 12.33
N PHE A 462 11.73 15.89 12.78
CA PHE A 462 12.63 16.45 13.79
C PHE A 462 13.88 17.00 13.13
N SER A 463 14.41 18.11 13.65
CA SER A 463 15.66 18.68 13.14
C SER A 463 16.80 17.69 13.36
N ASP A 464 17.67 17.56 12.35
CA ASP A 464 18.81 16.62 12.34
C ASP A 464 18.43 15.13 12.38
N ILE A 465 17.17 14.80 12.10
CA ILE A 465 16.67 13.42 12.05
C ILE A 465 16.07 13.16 10.67
N PRO A 466 16.55 12.13 9.95
CA PRO A 466 16.00 11.81 8.66
C PRO A 466 14.57 11.24 8.79
N GLY A 467 13.71 11.66 7.87
CA GLY A 467 12.35 11.16 7.76
C GLY A 467 11.31 12.24 8.00
N THR A 468 10.27 12.22 7.17
CA THR A 468 9.08 13.07 7.33
C THR A 468 7.87 12.16 7.34
N VAL A 469 7.00 12.38 8.32
CA VAL A 469 5.74 11.66 8.46
C VAL A 469 4.62 12.59 8.03
N THR A 470 3.73 12.14 7.16
CA THR A 470 2.61 12.94 6.67
C THR A 470 1.28 12.23 6.87
N THR A 471 0.22 13.03 7.02
CA THR A 471 -1.18 12.59 6.93
C THR A 471 -1.94 13.53 6.00
N LEU A 472 -2.92 13.00 5.29
CA LEU A 472 -3.74 13.72 4.32
C LEU A 472 -5.21 13.38 4.57
N ARG A 473 -6.02 14.41 4.75
CA ARG A 473 -7.48 14.30 4.82
C ARG A 473 -8.12 15.02 3.64
N GLU A 474 -8.84 14.26 2.82
CA GLU A 474 -9.74 14.83 1.84
C GLU A 474 -11.05 15.29 2.52
N VAL A 475 -11.52 16.47 2.14
CA VAL A 475 -12.76 17.08 2.60
C VAL A 475 -13.61 17.37 1.36
N GLY A 476 -14.54 16.47 1.05
CA GLY A 476 -15.41 16.58 -0.11
C GLY A 476 -16.81 17.07 0.26
N PRO A 477 -17.58 17.60 -0.70
CA PRO A 477 -18.98 17.92 -0.50
C PRO A 477 -19.81 16.65 -0.22
N PRO A 478 -20.97 16.75 0.46
CA PRO A 478 -21.57 17.99 0.99
C PRO A 478 -20.95 18.39 2.33
N LEU A 479 -20.36 19.58 2.40
CA LEU A 479 -19.93 20.21 3.64
C LEU A 479 -20.08 21.73 3.52
N ASP A 480 -20.97 22.26 4.36
CA ASP A 480 -21.14 23.68 4.64
C ASP A 480 -21.33 23.77 6.15
N GLY A 481 -20.27 24.17 6.86
CA GLY A 481 -20.29 24.24 8.31
C GLY A 481 -18.93 24.01 8.97
N ASN A 482 -18.96 24.09 10.30
CA ASN A 482 -17.82 23.75 11.12
C ASN A 482 -17.55 22.25 11.06
N PHE A 483 -16.27 21.89 11.05
CA PHE A 483 -15.83 20.52 11.11
C PHE A 483 -14.84 20.31 12.25
N GLU A 484 -14.83 19.08 12.75
CA GLU A 484 -13.77 18.57 13.60
C GLU A 484 -13.45 17.16 13.14
N PHE A 485 -12.20 16.91 12.77
CA PHE A 485 -11.76 15.57 12.39
C PHE A 485 -10.37 15.26 12.91
N THR A 486 -10.19 14.02 13.35
CA THR A 486 -8.92 13.52 13.89
C THR A 486 -8.27 12.55 12.92
N GLU A 487 -7.02 12.82 12.57
CA GLU A 487 -6.17 11.95 11.76
C GLU A 487 -5.03 11.38 12.61
N GLY A 488 -4.75 10.10 12.41
CA GLY A 488 -3.62 9.43 13.03
C GLY A 488 -2.43 9.37 12.07
N PHE A 489 -1.24 9.54 12.59
CA PHE A 489 -0.03 9.27 11.81
C PHE A 489 0.20 7.76 11.73
N LEU A 490 0.42 7.25 10.51
CA LEU A 490 0.61 5.82 10.25
C LEU A 490 2.02 5.34 10.59
N THR A 491 2.99 6.24 10.44
CA THR A 491 4.39 6.04 10.78
C THR A 491 4.80 7.04 11.86
N PHE A 492 5.89 6.74 12.56
CA PHE A 492 6.41 7.57 13.64
C PHE A 492 7.92 7.71 13.47
N VAL A 493 8.41 8.93 13.60
CA VAL A 493 9.85 9.23 13.73
C VAL A 493 10.06 9.69 15.17
N TYR A 494 11.21 9.33 15.75
CA TYR A 494 11.55 9.66 17.14
C TYR A 494 12.96 10.27 17.19
N PRO A 495 13.21 11.18 18.15
CA PRO A 495 14.56 11.60 18.49
C PRO A 495 15.41 10.48 19.08
N PRO A 496 16.74 10.53 18.94
CA PRO A 496 17.61 9.57 19.60
C PRO A 496 17.47 9.69 21.13
N CYS A 497 17.47 8.55 21.80
CA CYS A 497 17.43 8.49 23.26
C CYS A 497 18.57 9.30 23.88
N GLY A 498 18.26 10.03 24.95
CA GLY A 498 19.20 10.94 25.62
C GLY A 498 19.18 12.38 25.10
N SER A 499 18.38 12.69 24.06
CA SER A 499 18.12 14.08 23.68
C SER A 499 17.21 14.73 24.71
N GLU A 500 17.66 15.83 25.34
CA GLU A 500 16.85 16.61 26.30
C GLU A 500 16.06 17.74 25.61
N SER A 501 16.45 18.10 24.39
CA SER A 501 15.75 19.08 23.55
C SER A 501 15.84 18.71 22.08
N VAL A 502 14.73 18.88 21.35
CA VAL A 502 14.71 18.73 19.89
C VAL A 502 13.68 19.68 19.28
N THR A 503 13.99 20.22 18.09
CA THR A 503 13.04 21.05 17.35
C THR A 503 12.17 20.17 16.44
N LEU A 504 10.88 20.09 16.77
CA LEU A 504 9.82 19.50 15.98
C LEU A 504 9.36 20.49 14.90
N ASN A 505 9.49 20.13 13.63
CA ASN A 505 8.99 20.91 12.50
C ASN A 505 7.68 20.30 12.00
N ILE A 506 6.63 21.10 11.88
CA ILE A 506 5.31 20.72 11.39
C ILE A 506 5.03 21.57 10.16
N ASN A 507 4.56 20.97 9.07
CA ASN A 507 4.17 21.64 7.85
C ASN A 507 2.73 21.25 7.50
N SER A 508 1.82 22.21 7.56
CA SER A 508 0.42 22.03 7.23
C SER A 508 0.06 22.75 5.93
N VAL A 509 -0.73 22.11 5.09
CA VAL A 509 -1.12 22.58 3.77
C VAL A 509 -2.62 22.39 3.58
N ALA A 510 -3.34 23.47 3.34
CA ALA A 510 -4.75 23.46 2.96
C ALA A 510 -4.87 23.71 1.46
N THR A 511 -5.63 22.86 0.75
CA THR A 511 -5.81 22.94 -0.70
C THR A 511 -7.29 22.90 -1.08
N VAL A 512 -7.68 23.71 -2.06
CA VAL A 512 -9.00 23.69 -2.71
C VAL A 512 -8.82 23.46 -4.21
N VAL A 513 -9.51 22.45 -4.74
CA VAL A 513 -9.47 22.06 -6.15
C VAL A 513 -10.85 22.24 -6.76
N SER A 514 -10.97 23.19 -7.68
CA SER A 514 -12.18 23.43 -8.46
C SER A 514 -12.38 22.36 -9.55
N PRO A 515 -13.62 22.09 -9.98
CA PRO A 515 -13.89 21.14 -11.05
C PRO A 515 -13.34 21.61 -12.40
N ALA A 516 -13.27 20.68 -13.36
CA ALA A 516 -12.77 20.98 -14.70
C ALA A 516 -13.63 22.04 -15.43
N PRO A 517 -13.04 22.84 -16.34
CA PRO A 517 -13.80 23.77 -17.18
C PRO A 517 -14.99 23.06 -17.88
N PRO A 518 -16.16 23.71 -17.99
CA PRO A 518 -16.43 25.14 -17.73
C PRO A 518 -16.81 25.48 -16.28
N MET A 519 -16.83 24.52 -15.35
CA MET A 519 -17.25 24.74 -13.95
C MET A 519 -16.10 25.15 -13.01
N ASN A 520 -14.97 25.62 -13.53
CA ASN A 520 -13.79 25.96 -12.71
C ASN A 520 -13.96 27.25 -11.88
N ASN A 521 -15.09 27.94 -11.99
CA ASN A 521 -15.45 29.13 -11.23
C ASN A 521 -16.24 28.83 -9.95
N LYS A 522 -16.45 27.54 -9.62
CA LYS A 522 -17.19 27.11 -8.43
C LYS A 522 -16.51 27.54 -7.13
N VAL A 523 -17.33 27.93 -6.16
CA VAL A 523 -16.88 28.43 -4.86
C VAL A 523 -16.48 27.27 -3.96
N GLY A 524 -15.32 27.41 -3.32
CA GLY A 524 -14.86 26.50 -2.30
C GLY A 524 -14.03 27.26 -1.28
N LEU A 525 -14.24 26.98 -0.01
CA LEU A 525 -13.58 27.64 1.11
C LEU A 525 -13.23 26.58 2.15
N ILE A 526 -12.00 26.62 2.65
CA ILE A 526 -11.59 25.86 3.83
C ILE A 526 -10.71 26.73 4.70
N THR A 527 -11.13 26.91 5.95
CA THR A 527 -10.41 27.63 7.00
C THR A 527 -10.05 26.66 8.11
N ILE A 528 -8.80 26.69 8.55
CA ILE A 528 -8.30 25.91 9.69
C ILE A 528 -8.11 26.87 10.85
N ASP A 529 -8.93 26.75 11.89
CA ASP A 529 -8.88 27.62 13.07
C ASP A 529 -7.83 27.11 14.07
N GLN A 530 -7.78 25.79 14.27
CA GLN A 530 -6.80 25.16 15.16
C GLN A 530 -6.45 23.73 14.75
N GLN A 531 -5.28 23.30 15.21
CA GLN A 531 -4.79 21.92 15.13
C GLN A 531 -4.33 21.44 16.50
N ASP A 532 -4.98 20.40 17.02
CA ASP A 532 -4.59 19.77 18.28
C ASP A 532 -3.75 18.52 18.02
N PHE A 533 -2.49 18.56 18.43
CA PHE A 533 -1.54 17.48 18.29
C PHE A 533 -1.43 16.68 19.58
N ARG A 534 -1.59 15.36 19.49
CA ARG A 534 -1.35 14.45 20.61
C ARG A 534 0.06 13.89 20.53
N LEU A 535 0.81 14.01 21.62
CA LEU A 535 2.13 13.43 21.77
C LEU A 535 2.04 12.00 22.30
N ARG A 536 2.86 11.13 21.72
CA ARG A 536 3.10 9.78 22.25
C ARG A 536 4.50 9.71 22.82
N TRP A 537 4.56 9.62 24.14
CA TRP A 537 5.78 9.42 24.91
C TRP A 537 6.21 7.95 24.94
N THR A 538 7.51 7.72 24.84
CA THR A 538 8.16 6.42 25.00
C THR A 538 9.38 6.59 25.89
N GLN A 539 9.52 5.71 26.88
CA GLN A 539 10.70 5.68 27.72
C GLN A 539 11.83 4.96 26.97
N CYS A 540 13.03 5.52 27.07
CA CYS A 540 14.29 4.82 26.85
C CYS A 540 14.57 3.95 28.10
#